data_AF-A0A2P6W771-F1
#
_entry.id   AF-A0A2P6W771-F1
#
_cell.length_a   1.000
_cell.length_b   1.000
_cell.length_c   1.000
_cell.angle_alpha   90.00
_cell.angle_beta   90.00
_cell.angle_gamma   90.00
#
_symmetry.space_group_name_H-M   'P 1'
#
loop_
_entity.id
_entity.type
_entity.pdbx_description
1 polymer ?
#
loop_
_entity_poly.entity_id
_entity_poly.type
_entity_poly.pdbx_seq_one_letter_code
_entity_poly.pdbx_strand_id
1 'polypeptide(L)'
;MNEIKFADEEQASETLPDDFEPYVKEWFNDQFEGLSPPQKYSFDLIHNEENSLICAPTGSGKTLSAFLAVLNDLFQMGDKGELEDEIYAVYISPL
;
A
#
# COMPACT_ATOMS: atom_id res chain seq x y z
N MET A 1 24.38 0.72 -9.40
CA MET A 1 23.37 -0.29 -9.01
C MET A 1 22.85 0.18 -7.67
N ASN A 2 21.54 0.42 -7.55
CA ASN A 2 20.96 0.70 -6.24
C ASN A 2 21.10 -0.54 -5.36
N GLU A 3 21.38 -0.32 -4.08
CA GLU A 3 21.48 -1.39 -3.09
C GLU A 3 20.08 -1.96 -2.83
N ILE A 4 19.95 -3.29 -2.89
CA ILE A 4 18.72 -3.99 -2.52
C ILE A 4 18.68 -4.07 -1.01
N LYS A 5 17.64 -3.50 -0.40
CA LYS A 5 17.35 -3.61 1.03
C LYS A 5 16.24 -4.64 1.22
N PHE A 6 16.42 -5.55 2.17
CA PHE A 6 15.39 -6.51 2.57
C PHE A 6 14.62 -5.92 3.75
N ALA A 7 13.31 -6.21 3.81
CA ALA A 7 12.50 -5.81 4.95
C ALA A 7 12.90 -6.67 6.17
N ASP A 8 13.23 -6.01 7.28
CA ASP A 8 13.57 -6.63 8.55
C ASP A 8 12.34 -6.70 9.46
N GLU A 9 12.30 -7.64 10.42
CA GLU A 9 11.15 -7.83 11.33
C GLU A 9 10.80 -6.57 12.13
N GLU A 10 11.79 -5.72 12.43
CA GLU A 10 11.57 -4.44 13.13
C GLU A 10 10.73 -3.43 12.33
N GLN A 11 10.59 -3.63 11.02
CA GLN A 11 9.81 -2.78 10.13
C GLN A 11 8.37 -3.29 9.94
N ALA A 12 7.98 -4.37 10.61
CA ALA A 12 6.62 -4.88 10.55
C ALA A 12 5.66 -3.96 11.33
N SER A 13 4.69 -3.39 10.63
CA SER A 13 3.56 -2.71 11.25
C SER A 13 2.42 -3.68 11.57
N GLU A 14 1.67 -3.39 12.63
CA GLU A 14 0.42 -4.09 12.95
C GLU A 14 -0.83 -3.35 12.44
N THR A 15 -0.68 -2.09 12.01
CA THR A 15 -1.78 -1.23 11.55
C THR A 15 -1.43 -0.54 10.23
N LEU A 16 -2.45 -0.04 9.53
CA LEU A 16 -2.21 0.81 8.37
C LEU A 16 -1.42 2.08 8.75
N PRO A 17 -0.67 2.68 7.80
CA PRO A 17 0.14 3.86 8.04
C PRO A 17 -0.65 5.00 8.67
N ASP A 18 -0.04 5.78 9.56
CA ASP A 18 -0.73 6.86 10.26
C ASP A 18 -1.29 7.93 9.33
N ASP A 19 -0.62 8.15 8.20
CA ASP A 19 -1.02 9.14 7.20
C ASP A 19 -2.13 8.63 6.24
N PHE A 20 -2.56 7.37 6.35
CA PHE A 20 -3.73 6.91 5.60
C PHE A 20 -5.00 7.66 6.02
N GLU A 21 -5.86 7.93 5.04
CA GLU A 21 -7.13 8.61 5.26
C GLU A 21 -8.01 7.84 6.26
N PRO A 22 -8.68 8.52 7.20
CA PRO A 22 -9.45 7.86 8.26
C PRO A 22 -10.50 6.88 7.72
N TYR A 23 -11.18 7.23 6.62
CA TYR A 23 -12.19 6.38 6.00
C TYR A 23 -11.60 5.15 5.30
N VAL A 24 -10.36 5.23 4.82
CA VAL A 24 -9.64 4.06 4.28
C VAL A 24 -9.31 3.09 5.41
N LYS A 25 -8.86 3.60 6.56
CA LYS A 25 -8.59 2.78 7.74
C LYS A 25 -9.86 2.15 8.30
N GLU A 26 -10.94 2.91 8.42
CA GLU A 26 -12.24 2.42 8.85
C GLU A 26 -12.73 1.29 7.95
N TRP A 27 -12.75 1.51 6.63
CA TRP A 27 -13.11 0.47 5.68
C TRP A 27 -12.24 -0.78 5.81
N PHE A 28 -10.92 -0.62 5.91
CA PHE A 28 -10.02 -1.78 5.99
C PHE A 28 -10.29 -2.60 7.27
N ASN A 29 -10.42 -1.94 8.41
CA ASN A 29 -10.66 -2.60 9.70
C ASN A 29 -12.04 -3.24 9.78
N ASP A 30 -13.03 -2.73 9.04
CA ASP A 30 -14.35 -3.36 8.91
C ASP A 30 -14.33 -4.60 8.02
N GLN A 31 -13.44 -4.65 7.02
CA GLN A 31 -13.37 -5.75 6.05
C GLN A 31 -12.39 -6.86 6.44
N PHE A 32 -11.35 -6.55 7.22
CA PHE A 32 -10.25 -7.48 7.52
C PHE A 32 -9.93 -7.51 9.01
N GLU A 33 -9.55 -8.69 9.52
CA GLU A 33 -9.15 -8.87 10.93
C GLU A 33 -7.79 -8.20 11.25
N GLY A 34 -7.00 -7.87 10.23
CA GLY A 34 -5.71 -7.23 10.37
C GLY A 34 -4.84 -7.37 9.12
N LEU A 35 -3.58 -6.95 9.24
CA LEU A 35 -2.60 -7.02 8.15
C LEU A 35 -2.09 -8.45 7.94
N SER A 36 -2.14 -8.92 6.70
CA SER A 36 -1.41 -10.13 6.30
C SER A 36 0.11 -9.91 6.33
N PRO A 37 0.94 -10.97 6.41
CA PRO A 37 2.40 -10.82 6.53
C PRO A 37 3.06 -9.85 5.53
N PRO A 38 2.80 -9.89 4.20
CA PRO A 38 3.41 -8.92 3.30
C PRO A 38 2.88 -7.49 3.49
N GLN A 39 1.64 -7.32 3.94
CA GLN A 39 1.02 -6.01 4.17
C GLN A 39 1.67 -5.26 5.34
N LYS A 40 2.13 -5.99 6.36
CA LYS A 40 2.84 -5.42 7.52
C LYS A 40 4.06 -4.58 7.14
N TYR A 41 4.69 -4.89 6.01
CA TYR A 41 5.88 -4.18 5.53
C TYR A 41 5.56 -3.25 4.36
N SER A 42 4.62 -3.64 3.49
CA SER A 42 4.48 -3.00 2.19
C SER A 42 3.80 -1.64 2.23
N PHE A 43 2.84 -1.42 3.14
CA PHE A 43 2.02 -0.22 3.09
C PHE A 43 2.84 1.05 3.33
N ASP A 44 3.68 1.07 4.38
CA ASP A 44 4.57 2.21 4.64
C ASP A 44 5.57 2.43 3.51
N LEU A 45 6.19 1.36 3.01
CA LEU A 45 7.19 1.49 1.93
C LEU A 45 6.56 2.07 0.66
N ILE A 46 5.39 1.57 0.24
CA ILE A 46 4.73 2.03 -0.98
C ILE A 46 4.22 3.46 -0.81
N HIS A 47 3.62 3.79 0.34
CA HIS A 47 3.13 5.14 0.62
C HIS A 47 4.26 6.18 0.70
N ASN A 48 5.44 5.77 1.17
CA ASN A 48 6.64 6.61 1.14
C ASN A 48 7.36 6.61 -0.23
N GLU A 49 6.67 6.21 -1.30
CA GLU A 49 7.17 6.16 -2.68
C GLU A 49 8.41 5.28 -2.87
N GLU A 50 8.63 4.28 -2.00
CA GLU A 50 9.74 3.35 -2.12
C GLU A 50 9.43 2.22 -3.12
N ASN A 51 10.33 2.05 -4.11
CA ASN A 51 10.26 0.94 -5.06
C ASN A 51 10.31 -0.41 -4.34
N SER A 52 9.17 -1.10 -4.31
CA SER A 52 8.98 -2.30 -3.49
C SER A 52 8.73 -3.55 -4.33
N LEU A 53 9.45 -4.65 -4.03
CA LEU A 53 9.21 -5.98 -4.61
C LEU A 53 8.61 -6.92 -3.54
N ILE A 54 7.32 -7.25 -3.68
CA ILE A 54 6.63 -8.13 -2.74
C ILE A 54 6.66 -9.58 -3.23
N CYS A 55 7.47 -10.41 -2.59
CA CYS A 55 7.55 -11.85 -2.85
C CYS A 55 6.75 -12.64 -1.80
N ALA A 56 5.50 -12.99 -2.10
CA ALA A 56 4.65 -13.78 -1.20
C ALA A 56 3.75 -14.76 -1.99
N PRO A 57 3.24 -15.84 -1.36
CA PRO A 57 2.31 -16.78 -1.99
C PRO A 57 1.04 -16.13 -2.59
N THR A 58 0.34 -16.86 -3.45
CA THR A 58 -0.98 -16.46 -3.93
C THR A 58 -1.97 -16.39 -2.76
N GLY A 59 -2.92 -15.44 -2.80
CA GLY A 59 -3.88 -15.24 -1.71
C GLY A 59 -3.34 -14.45 -0.51
N SER A 60 -2.06 -14.10 -0.46
CA SER A 60 -1.46 -13.34 0.65
C SER A 60 -1.70 -11.81 0.60
N GLY A 61 -2.70 -11.32 -0.14
CA GLY A 61 -3.03 -9.89 -0.12
C GLY A 61 -2.10 -8.93 -0.89
N LYS A 62 -1.11 -9.42 -1.66
CA LYS A 62 -0.15 -8.58 -2.42
C LYS A 62 -0.79 -7.53 -3.32
N THR A 63 -1.91 -7.88 -3.97
CA THR A 63 -2.64 -6.93 -4.82
C THR A 63 -3.19 -5.78 -3.98
N LEU A 64 -3.80 -6.09 -2.84
CA LEU A 64 -4.33 -5.07 -1.93
C LEU A 64 -3.20 -4.21 -1.34
N SER A 65 -2.04 -4.80 -1.02
CA SER A 65 -0.83 -4.04 -0.63
C SER A 65 -0.50 -2.91 -1.61
N ALA A 66 -0.41 -3.24 -2.90
CA ALA A 66 -0.07 -2.27 -3.94
C ALA A 66 -1.20 -1.26 -4.16
N PHE A 67 -2.42 -1.75 -4.37
CA PHE A 67 -3.52 -0.88 -4.79
C PHE A 67 -4.05 0.00 -3.67
N LEU A 68 -4.10 -0.45 -2.41
CA LEU A 68 -4.67 0.37 -1.34
C LEU A 68 -3.78 1.57 -1.00
N ALA A 69 -2.46 1.42 -1.04
CA ALA A 69 -1.53 2.54 -0.87
C ALA A 69 -1.71 3.58 -1.98
N VAL A 70 -1.73 3.15 -3.23
CA VAL A 70 -1.99 4.04 -4.38
C VAL A 70 -3.36 4.71 -4.27
N LEU A 71 -4.41 3.96 -3.92
CA LEU A 71 -5.75 4.52 -3.76
C LEU A 71 -5.80 5.55 -2.63
N ASN A 72 -5.10 5.31 -1.52
CA ASN A 72 -5.01 6.26 -0.42
C ASN A 72 -4.39 7.58 -0.87
N ASP A 73 -3.35 7.55 -1.69
CA ASP A 73 -2.72 8.78 -2.21
C ASP A 73 -3.70 9.54 -3.12
N LEU A 74 -4.45 8.83 -3.98
CA LEU A 74 -5.49 9.45 -4.82
C LEU A 74 -6.64 10.05 -4.01
N PHE A 75 -7.01 9.40 -2.92
CA PHE A 75 -7.99 9.88 -1.96
C PHE A 75 -7.53 11.17 -1.27
N GLN A 76 -6.28 11.20 -0.78
CA GLN A 76 -5.66 12.41 -0.23
C GLN A 76 -5.64 13.57 -1.25
N MET A 77 -5.29 13.28 -2.51
CA MET A 77 -5.32 14.28 -3.58
C MET A 77 -6.75 14.78 -3.86
N GLY A 78 -7.73 13.88 -3.86
CA GLY A 78 -9.13 14.20 -4.05
C GLY A 78 -9.66 15.13 -2.95
N ASP A 79 -9.34 14.84 -1.69
CA ASP A 79 -9.76 15.63 -0.54
C ASP A 79 -9.12 17.03 -0.52
N LYS A 80 -7.91 17.17 -1.06
CA LYS A 80 -7.23 18.47 -1.27
C LYS A 80 -7.70 19.23 -2.51
N GLY A 81 -8.48 18.60 -3.39
CA GLY A 81 -8.87 19.16 -4.68
C GLY A 81 -7.72 19.20 -5.70
N GLU A 82 -6.71 18.36 -5.53
CA GLU A 82 -5.50 18.24 -6.35
C GLU A 82 -5.56 17.06 -7.33
N LEU A 83 -6.60 16.22 -7.26
CA LEU A 83 -6.82 15.11 -8.17
C LEU A 83 -7.39 15.62 -9.51
N GLU A 84 -6.60 15.53 -10.58
CA GLU A 84 -6.94 15.96 -11.93
C GLU A 84 -7.41 14.78 -12.81
N ASP A 85 -7.90 15.08 -14.01
CA ASP A 85 -8.30 14.07 -15.01
C ASP A 85 -7.06 13.55 -15.76
N GLU A 86 -6.19 12.81 -15.04
CA GLU A 86 -4.92 12.29 -15.53
C GLU A 86 -4.67 10.83 -15.09
N ILE A 87 -3.60 10.22 -15.63
CA ILE A 87 -3.20 8.85 -15.30
C ILE A 87 -2.22 8.87 -14.12
N TYR A 88 -2.63 8.35 -12.98
CA TYR A 88 -1.78 8.27 -11.78
C TYR A 88 -1.17 6.88 -11.51
N ALA A 89 -1.77 5.82 -12.06
CA ALA A 89 -1.32 4.46 -11.81
C ALA A 89 -1.39 3.61 -13.09
N VAL A 90 -0.34 2.80 -13.30
CA VAL A 90 -0.29 1.83 -14.39
C VAL A 90 -0.10 0.44 -13.80
N TYR A 91 -1.12 -0.40 -13.93
CA TYR A 91 -1.06 -1.80 -13.57
C TYR A 91 -0.75 -2.66 -14.80
N ILE A 92 0.27 -3.50 -14.69
CA ILE A 92 0.71 -4.37 -15.79
C ILE A 92 0.55 -5.83 -15.34
N SER A 93 -0.33 -6.57 -16.03
CA SER A 93 -0.46 -8.03 -15.90
C SER A 93 0.14 -8.69 -17.14
N PRO A 94 1.03 -9.69 -17.00
CA PRO A 94 1.51 -10.49 -18.14
C PRO A 94 0.51 -11.57 -18.60
N LEU A 95 -0.61 -11.71 -17.90
CA LEU A 95 -1.68 -12.69 -18.13
C LEU A 95 -2.97 -11.99 -18.54
#